data_AF-A0A3D9CE72-F1
#
_entry.id   AF-A0A3D9CE72-F1
#
_cell.length_a   1.000
_cell.length_b   1.000
_cell.length_c   1.000
_cell.angle_alpha   90.00
_cell.angle_beta   90.00
_cell.angle_gamma   90.00
#
_symmetry.space_group_name_H-M   'P 1'
#
loop_
_entity.id
_entity.type
_entity.pdbx_description
1 polymer ?
#
loop_
_entity_poly.entity_id
_entity_poly.type
_entity_poly.pdbx_seq_one_letter_code
_entity_poly.pdbx_strand_id
1 'polypeptide(L)'
;MELINDNGKAKLKINTKEYKLSGDIKINPPCYFLRWEKNKVENFSYPDVGVKHTLVILGNMATKDDRKTFGAENSDNICGTGMQGILFKKDSIIVTNKILTHSFVCADIGTDEKDFSGFAHD
;
A
#
# COMPACT_ATOMS: atom_id res chain seq x y z
N MET A 1 -2.15 12.92 -4.14
CA MET A 1 -3.11 11.80 -4.12
C MET A 1 -3.55 11.57 -2.69
N GLU A 2 -4.71 10.98 -2.47
CA GLU A 2 -5.24 10.71 -1.14
C GLU A 2 -5.99 9.37 -1.10
N LEU A 3 -5.83 8.62 -0.01
CA LEU A 3 -6.64 7.44 0.28
C LEU A 3 -7.90 7.89 1.01
N ILE A 4 -9.06 7.47 0.50
CA ILE A 4 -10.35 7.83 1.08
C ILE A 4 -11.14 6.58 1.41
N ASN A 5 -11.95 6.66 2.47
CA ASN A 5 -13.00 5.69 2.74
C ASN A 5 -14.30 6.23 2.16
N ASP A 6 -14.81 5.56 1.14
CA ASP A 6 -16.09 5.87 0.50
C ASP A 6 -17.08 4.75 0.78
N ASN A 7 -17.97 4.99 1.76
CA ASN A 7 -19.01 4.05 2.18
C ASN A 7 -18.49 2.64 2.53
N GLY A 8 -17.38 2.56 3.27
CA GLY A 8 -16.76 1.30 3.68
C GLY A 8 -15.86 0.66 2.63
N LYS A 9 -15.64 1.32 1.49
CA LYS A 9 -14.70 0.89 0.46
C LYS A 9 -13.52 1.86 0.39
N ALA A 10 -12.31 1.30 0.35
CA ALA A 10 -11.12 2.10 0.12
C ALA A 10 -11.07 2.57 -1.34
N LYS A 11 -10.75 3.84 -1.57
CA LYS A 11 -10.54 4.41 -2.91
C LYS A 11 -9.30 5.29 -2.94
N LEU A 12 -8.70 5.39 -4.12
CA LEU A 12 -7.61 6.31 -4.38
C LEU A 12 -8.13 7.52 -5.15
N LYS A 13 -8.03 8.70 -4.55
CA LYS A 13 -8.40 9.95 -5.21
C LYS A 13 -7.15 10.68 -5.71
N ILE A 14 -7.17 10.98 -7.01
CA ILE A 14 -6.10 11.69 -7.71
C ILE A 14 -6.59 13.10 -8.03
N ASN A 15 -5.88 14.11 -7.51
CA ASN A 15 -6.26 15.52 -7.65
C ASN A 15 -5.56 16.22 -8.84
N THR A 16 -5.03 15.45 -9.80
CA THR A 16 -4.37 15.95 -11.01
C THR A 16 -4.98 15.30 -12.25
N LYS A 17 -4.98 16.03 -13.37
CA LYS A 17 -5.43 15.52 -14.68
C LYS A 17 -4.30 14.87 -15.50
N GLU A 18 -3.07 14.95 -15.00
CA GLU A 18 -1.88 14.44 -15.70
C GLU A 18 -1.84 12.92 -15.80
N TYR A 19 -2.47 12.23 -14.84
CA TYR A 19 -2.43 10.77 -14.74
C TYR A 19 -3.82 10.18 -14.95
N LYS A 20 -3.89 9.14 -15.77
CA LYS A 20 -5.07 8.26 -15.84
C LYS A 20 -4.99 7.23 -14.72
N LEU A 21 -5.98 7.22 -13.82
CA LEU A 21 -6.11 6.19 -12.79
C LEU A 21 -6.82 4.96 -13.36
N SER A 22 -6.29 3.78 -13.08
CA SER A 22 -6.92 2.49 -13.37
C SER A 22 -6.77 1.51 -12.20
N GLY A 23 -7.71 0.58 -12.08
CA GLY A 23 -7.74 -0.42 -11.02
C GLY A 23 -8.43 0.08 -9.76
N ASP A 24 -8.71 -0.87 -8.86
CA ASP A 24 -9.45 -0.64 -7.63
C ASP A 24 -8.66 -1.12 -6.41
N ILE A 25 -8.82 -0.42 -5.28
CA ILE A 25 -8.31 -0.91 -4.00
C ILE A 25 -9.23 -2.06 -3.54
N LYS A 26 -8.62 -3.21 -3.24
CA LYS A 26 -9.31 -4.44 -2.84
C LYS A 26 -9.15 -4.80 -1.37
N ILE A 27 -8.16 -4.20 -0.71
CA ILE A 27 -8.00 -4.31 0.76
C ILE A 27 -9.00 -3.41 1.48
N ASN A 28 -9.41 -3.82 2.68
CA ASN A 28 -10.43 -3.13 3.46
C ASN A 28 -9.87 -1.89 4.16
N PRO A 29 -10.66 -0.80 4.25
CA PRO A 29 -10.27 0.40 4.98
C PRO A 29 -10.27 0.19 6.50
N PRO A 30 -9.63 1.10 7.28
CA PRO A 30 -8.83 2.23 6.81
C PRO A 30 -7.55 1.77 6.11
N CYS A 31 -7.10 2.56 5.14
CA CYS A 31 -5.88 2.28 4.38
C CYS A 31 -4.84 3.38 4.60
N TYR A 32 -3.57 2.98 4.62
CA TYR A 32 -2.43 3.85 4.89
C TYR A 32 -1.34 3.62 3.85
N PHE A 33 -0.65 4.67 3.41
CA PHE A 33 0.60 4.49 2.68
C PHE A 33 1.65 3.93 3.63
N LEU A 34 2.46 2.98 3.17
CA LEU A 34 3.67 2.59 3.89
C LEU A 34 4.66 3.75 3.90
N ARG A 35 5.29 3.93 5.05
CA ARG A 35 6.22 5.02 5.32
C ARG A 35 7.45 4.48 6.02
N TRP A 36 8.57 5.09 5.68
CA TRP A 36 9.88 4.85 6.28
C TRP A 36 10.56 6.19 6.54
N GLU A 37 11.58 6.19 7.41
CA GLU A 37 12.45 7.34 7.75
C GLU A 37 11.80 8.74 7.76
N LYS A 38 11.50 9.25 8.96
CA LYS A 38 10.88 10.58 9.15
C LYS A 38 9.52 10.70 8.45
N ASN A 39 8.73 9.63 8.49
CA ASN A 39 7.34 9.60 8.03
C ASN A 39 7.17 9.87 6.51
N LYS A 40 8.20 9.56 5.71
CA LYS A 40 8.16 9.70 4.25
C LYS A 40 7.49 8.49 3.64
N VAL A 41 6.66 8.71 2.61
CA VAL A 41 6.07 7.59 1.87
C VAL A 41 7.17 6.84 1.14
N GLU A 42 7.25 5.55 1.42
CA GLU A 42 8.25 4.68 0.83
C GLU A 42 7.90 4.37 -0.63
N ASN A 43 8.90 4.43 -1.50
CA ASN A 43 8.72 4.16 -2.91
C ASN A 43 10.02 3.70 -3.57
N PHE A 44 9.89 2.83 -4.57
CA PHE A 44 11.01 2.31 -5.37
C PHE A 44 10.71 2.41 -6.86
N SER A 45 11.77 2.48 -7.68
CA SER A 45 11.65 2.58 -9.14
C SER A 45 12.09 1.28 -9.81
N TYR A 46 11.38 0.85 -10.84
CA TYR A 46 11.70 -0.35 -11.63
C TYR A 46 11.68 0.00 -13.14
N PRO A 47 12.79 0.57 -13.66
CA PRO A 47 12.85 1.05 -15.05
C PRO A 47 12.69 -0.04 -16.10
N ASP A 48 13.09 -1.27 -15.80
CA ASP A 48 13.01 -2.44 -16.67
C ASP A 48 11.56 -2.83 -17.04
N VAL A 49 10.60 -2.53 -16.16
CA VAL A 49 9.14 -2.67 -16.42
C VAL A 49 8.42 -1.34 -16.60
N GLY A 50 9.19 -0.25 -16.75
CA GLY A 50 8.67 1.10 -17.01
C GLY A 50 7.92 1.74 -15.84
N VAL A 51 8.18 1.29 -14.60
CA VAL A 51 7.58 1.85 -13.39
C VAL A 51 8.52 2.89 -12.79
N LYS A 52 8.04 4.15 -12.70
CA LYS A 52 8.79 5.27 -12.11
C LYS A 52 8.78 5.21 -10.59
N HIS A 53 7.62 4.89 -10.01
CA HIS A 53 7.46 4.72 -8.57
C HIS A 53 6.47 3.59 -8.30
N THR A 54 6.84 2.68 -7.42
CA THR A 54 5.93 1.75 -6.76
C THR A 54 5.72 2.25 -5.35
N LEU A 55 4.46 2.46 -4.98
CA LEU A 55 4.03 2.66 -3.60
C LEU A 55 3.34 1.40 -3.12
N VAL A 56 3.32 1.17 -1.81
CA VAL A 56 2.50 0.14 -1.18
C VAL A 56 1.54 0.79 -0.20
N ILE A 57 0.29 0.32 -0.23
CA ILE A 57 -0.73 0.67 0.75
C ILE A 57 -1.03 -0.51 1.64
N LEU A 58 -1.17 -0.23 2.92
CA LEU A 58 -1.62 -1.11 3.98
C LEU A 58 -3.13 -0.95 4.17
N GLY A 59 -3.81 -2.05 4.44
CA GLY A 59 -5.21 -2.12 4.83
C GLY A 59 -5.46 -3.42 5.60
N ASN A 60 -6.73 -3.81 5.75
CA ASN A 60 -7.12 -4.95 6.59
C ASN A 60 -6.51 -4.83 7.99
N MET A 61 -6.93 -3.83 8.75
CA MET A 61 -6.33 -3.51 10.05
C MET A 61 -6.23 -4.73 10.96
N ALA A 62 -5.05 -4.90 11.56
CA ALA A 62 -4.73 -6.06 12.39
C ALA A 62 -5.64 -6.10 13.62
N THR A 63 -6.22 -7.28 13.86
CA THR A 63 -7.01 -7.58 15.05
C THR A 63 -6.11 -7.76 16.28
N LYS A 64 -6.72 -7.91 17.46
CA LYS A 64 -5.98 -8.28 18.67
C LYS A 64 -5.28 -9.64 18.52
N ASP A 65 -5.93 -10.60 17.87
CA ASP A 65 -5.38 -11.93 17.67
C ASP A 65 -4.22 -11.92 16.66
N ASP A 66 -4.33 -11.12 15.59
CA ASP A 66 -3.20 -10.89 14.67
C ASP A 66 -2.01 -10.31 15.44
N ARG A 67 -2.23 -9.22 16.19
CA ARG A 67 -1.17 -8.58 16.99
C ARG A 67 -0.52 -9.54 17.97
N LYS A 68 -1.29 -10.42 18.61
CA LYS A 68 -0.77 -11.47 19.49
C LYS A 68 0.09 -12.48 18.75
N THR A 69 -0.40 -12.97 17.61
CA THR A 69 0.32 -13.94 16.77
C THR A 69 1.69 -13.42 16.33
N PHE A 70 1.80 -12.11 16.06
CA PHE A 70 3.03 -11.46 15.60
C PHE A 70 3.80 -10.70 16.70
N GLY A 71 3.43 -10.86 17.98
CA GLY A 71 4.16 -10.26 19.11
C GLY A 71 4.06 -8.73 19.23
N ALA A 72 3.03 -8.13 18.62
CA ALA A 72 2.78 -6.68 18.58
C ALA A 72 1.60 -6.24 19.48
N GLU A 73 1.29 -7.01 20.54
CA GLU A 73 0.13 -6.76 21.42
C GLU A 73 0.15 -5.37 22.06
N ASN A 74 1.34 -4.88 22.42
CA ASN A 74 1.54 -3.61 23.11
C ASN A 74 2.05 -2.48 22.20
N SER A 75 2.00 -2.67 20.88
CA SER A 75 2.48 -1.68 19.91
C SER A 75 1.37 -0.70 19.54
N ASP A 76 1.67 0.60 19.60
CA ASP A 76 0.77 1.66 19.12
C ASP A 76 0.83 1.86 17.60
N ASN A 77 1.64 1.06 16.89
CA ASN A 77 1.82 1.19 15.46
C ASN A 77 0.54 0.82 14.70
N ILE A 78 0.36 1.45 13.54
CA ILE A 78 -0.76 1.19 12.64
C ILE A 78 -0.41 -0.05 11.82
N CYS A 79 -0.90 -1.21 12.22
CA CYS A 79 -0.59 -2.48 11.54
C CYS A 79 -1.82 -3.09 10.84
N GLY A 80 -1.57 -3.81 9.75
CA GLY A 80 -2.57 -4.45 8.93
C GLY A 80 -2.07 -5.76 8.33
N THR A 81 -2.99 -6.52 7.76
CA THR A 81 -2.75 -7.86 7.21
C THR A 81 -2.87 -7.93 5.68
N GLY A 82 -3.11 -6.77 5.04
CA GLY A 82 -3.31 -6.65 3.60
C GLY A 82 -2.44 -5.55 3.01
N MET A 83 -1.70 -5.87 1.96
CA MET A 83 -0.96 -4.91 1.14
C MET A 83 -1.41 -4.94 -0.31
N GLN A 84 -1.35 -3.78 -0.96
CA GLN A 84 -1.59 -3.64 -2.39
C GLN A 84 -0.67 -2.57 -2.99
N GLY A 85 -0.16 -2.82 -4.19
CA GLY A 85 0.74 -1.90 -4.88
C GLY A 85 0.00 -0.81 -5.66
N ILE A 86 0.61 0.37 -5.76
CA ILE A 86 0.22 1.46 -6.66
C ILE A 86 1.43 1.80 -7.53
N LEU A 87 1.28 1.67 -8.85
CA LEU A 87 2.34 1.88 -9.83
C LEU A 87 2.16 3.21 -10.54
N PHE A 88 3.20 4.04 -10.52
CA PHE A 88 3.32 5.24 -11.33
C PHE A 88 4.09 4.91 -12.60
N LYS A 89 3.40 4.99 -13.73
CA LYS A 89 4.02 4.92 -15.06
C LYS A 89 4.01 6.32 -15.69
N LYS A 90 4.43 6.42 -16.96
CA LYS A 90 4.65 7.71 -17.63
C LYS A 90 3.44 8.64 -17.58
N ASP A 91 2.24 8.11 -17.78
CA ASP A 91 0.96 8.83 -17.95
C ASP A 91 -0.20 8.17 -17.17
N SER A 92 0.10 7.20 -16.32
CA SER A 92 -0.90 6.39 -15.63
C SER A 92 -0.49 6.07 -14.19
N ILE A 93 -1.50 5.98 -13.35
CA ILE A 93 -1.42 5.43 -11.99
C ILE A 93 -2.26 4.16 -11.99
N ILE A 94 -1.64 3.04 -11.66
CA ILE A 94 -2.28 1.72 -11.70
C ILE A 94 -2.34 1.19 -10.28
N VAL A 95 -3.55 0.93 -9.77
CA VAL A 95 -3.71 0.10 -8.57
C VAL A 95 -3.61 -1.35 -9.02
N THR A 96 -2.61 -2.06 -8.48
CA THR A 96 -2.33 -3.46 -8.87
C THR A 96 -3.52 -4.37 -8.59
N ASN A 97 -3.74 -5.39 -9.41
CA ASN A 97 -4.83 -6.33 -9.20
C ASN A 97 -4.55 -7.31 -8.04
N LYS A 98 -3.27 -7.60 -7.82
CA LYS A 98 -2.74 -8.47 -6.76
C LYS A 98 -2.77 -7.78 -5.41
N ILE A 99 -3.12 -8.58 -4.42
CA ILE A 99 -3.04 -8.24 -3.01
C ILE A 99 -2.15 -9.27 -2.33
N LEU A 100 -1.35 -8.81 -1.38
CA LEU A 100 -0.68 -9.69 -0.44
C LEU A 100 -1.55 -9.73 0.82
N THR A 101 -2.19 -10.86 1.06
CA THR A 101 -2.95 -11.13 2.28
C THR A 101 -2.14 -12.09 3.13
N HIS A 102 -2.27 -12.00 4.46
CA HIS A 102 -1.52 -12.78 5.47
C HIS A 102 -0.11 -12.25 5.81
N SER A 103 0.23 -11.05 5.34
CA SER A 103 1.46 -10.35 5.75
C SER A 103 1.14 -9.37 6.88
N PHE A 104 1.75 -9.51 8.05
CA PHE A 104 1.64 -8.51 9.12
C PHE A 104 2.66 -7.40 8.91
N VAL A 105 2.18 -6.20 8.57
CA VAL A 105 3.03 -5.04 8.30
C VAL A 105 2.49 -3.83 9.04
N CYS A 106 3.38 -2.98 9.54
CA CYS A 106 3.00 -1.71 10.16
C CYS A 106 3.37 -0.53 9.25
N ALA A 107 2.48 0.45 9.15
CA ALA A 107 2.57 1.54 8.18
C ALA A 107 3.80 2.44 8.38
N ASP A 108 4.39 2.44 9.57
CA ASP A 108 5.49 3.30 10.01
C ASP A 108 6.87 2.61 10.01
N ILE A 109 6.90 1.30 9.72
CA ILE A 109 8.14 0.50 9.65
C ILE A 109 8.44 0.01 8.23
N GLY A 110 7.73 0.50 7.21
CA GLY A 110 7.94 0.08 5.83
C GLY A 110 7.78 -1.42 5.59
N THR A 111 8.31 -1.90 4.46
CA THR A 111 8.48 -3.34 4.17
C THR A 111 9.72 -3.56 3.30
N ASP A 112 10.12 -4.82 3.09
CA ASP A 112 11.26 -5.16 2.22
C ASP A 112 10.98 -4.72 0.77
N GLU A 113 11.98 -4.17 0.08
CA GLU A 113 11.90 -3.74 -1.32
C GLU A 113 11.38 -4.85 -2.26
N LYS A 114 11.56 -6.13 -1.90
CA LYS A 114 11.02 -7.28 -2.65
C LYS A 114 9.50 -7.22 -2.81
N ASP A 115 8.75 -6.69 -1.83
CA ASP A 115 7.29 -6.55 -1.96
C ASP A 115 6.94 -5.52 -3.04
N PHE A 116 7.66 -4.38 -3.05
CA PHE A 116 7.52 -3.36 -4.07
C PHE A 116 7.87 -3.91 -5.46
N SER A 117 8.96 -4.69 -5.55
CA SER A 117 9.36 -5.36 -6.79
C SER A 117 8.29 -6.36 -7.24
N GLY A 118 7.75 -7.16 -6.32
CA GLY A 118 6.71 -8.14 -6.58
C GLY A 118 5.37 -7.54 -7.03
N PHE A 119 5.09 -6.28 -6.70
CA PHE A 119 3.96 -5.53 -7.25
C PHE A 119 4.27 -4.89 -8.61
N ALA A 120 5.51 -4.46 -8.84
CA ALA A 120 5.90 -3.82 -10.10
C ALA A 120 5.98 -4.80 -11.29
N HIS A 121 6.29 -6.07 -11.00
CA HIS A 121 6.51 -7.14 -11.98
C HIS A 121 5.35 -8.14 -12.09
N ASP A 122 4.20 -7.82 -11.48
CA ASP A 122 2.96 -8.59 -11.60
C ASP A 122 2.15 -8.19 -12.86
#